data_AF-A0A538EI65-F1
#
_entry.id   AF-A0A538EI65-F1
#
_cell.length_a   1.000
_cell.length_b   1.000
_cell.length_c   1.000
_cell.angle_alpha   90.00
_cell.angle_beta   90.00
_cell.angle_gamma   90.00
#
_symmetry.space_group_name_H-M   'P 1'
#
loop_
_entity.id
_entity.type
_entity.pdbx_description
1 polymer ?
#
loop_
_entity_poly.entity_id
_entity_poly.type
_entity_poly.pdbx_seq_one_letter_code
_entity_poly.pdbx_strand_id
1 'polypeptide(L)'
;HAHLVVRDDQLALYGFATEEERDLFLMLLGVQAVGPKVALAVLSGGPPRELLAALAAGDAARFQAVPGIGKRTAERIIVELREKVAEAPEGTAIRVSRGDDPRLLARDGLVGLGFSLPEADELLDGAEGATAEDLIAHALKASRS
;
A
#
# COMPACT_ATOMS: atom_id res chain seq x y z
N HIS A 1 -15.14 4.86 2.52
CA HIS A 1 -13.89 4.78 1.72
C HIS A 1 -14.13 3.89 0.51
N ALA A 2 -13.44 4.09 -0.61
CA ALA A 2 -13.69 3.29 -1.81
C ALA A 2 -12.44 3.07 -2.66
N HIS A 3 -12.43 1.98 -3.42
CA HIS A 3 -11.40 1.67 -4.42
C HIS A 3 -12.04 1.21 -5.73
N LEU A 4 -11.68 1.87 -6.83
CA LEU A 4 -12.11 1.51 -8.17
C LEU A 4 -11.07 0.56 -8.79
N VAL A 5 -11.50 -0.65 -9.14
CA VAL A 5 -10.71 -1.59 -9.93
C VAL A 5 -11.14 -1.45 -11.38
N VAL A 6 -10.17 -1.12 -12.24
CA VAL A 6 -10.33 -1.01 -13.68
C VAL A 6 -9.73 -2.25 -14.33
N ARG A 7 -10.53 -2.94 -15.14
CA ARG A 7 -10.09 -4.01 -16.04
C ARG A 7 -10.62 -3.71 -17.44
N ASP A 8 -10.04 -4.34 -18.45
CA ASP A 8 -10.40 -4.10 -19.86
C ASP A 8 -11.90 -4.30 -20.15
N ASP A 9 -12.57 -5.18 -19.38
CA ASP A 9 -13.96 -5.57 -19.58
C ASP A 9 -14.94 -4.97 -18.56
N GLN A 10 -14.45 -4.36 -17.48
CA GLN A 10 -15.31 -3.90 -16.38
C GLN A 10 -14.68 -2.83 -15.50
N LEU A 11 -15.55 -1.99 -14.95
CA LEU A 11 -15.27 -1.12 -13.81
C LEU A 11 -15.99 -1.67 -12.59
N ALA A 12 -15.25 -1.91 -11.50
CA ALA A 12 -15.80 -2.41 -10.26
C ALA A 12 -15.42 -1.49 -9.09
N LEU A 13 -16.42 -0.93 -8.40
CA LEU A 13 -16.21 -0.12 -7.21
C LEU A 13 -16.39 -0.95 -5.94
N TYR A 14 -15.37 -0.97 -5.09
CA TYR A 14 -15.39 -1.63 -3.79
C TYR A 14 -15.49 -0.56 -2.70
N GLY A 15 -16.51 -0.67 -1.84
CA GLY A 15 -16.76 0.24 -0.73
C GLY A 15 -16.37 -0.37 0.62
N PHE A 16 -15.89 0.48 1.52
CA PHE A 16 -15.42 0.11 2.87
C PHE A 16 -15.96 1.09 3.91
N ALA A 17 -16.28 0.58 5.09
CA ALA A 17 -16.81 1.38 6.18
C ALA A 17 -15.72 2.28 6.79
N THR A 18 -14.48 1.79 6.84
CA THR A 18 -13.33 2.53 7.40
C THR A 18 -12.16 2.65 6.43
N GLU A 19 -11.27 3.59 6.73
CA GLU A 19 -9.99 3.80 6.05
C GLU A 19 -9.13 2.54 6.18
N GLU A 20 -9.04 1.99 7.40
CA GLU A 20 -8.25 0.80 7.74
C GLU A 20 -8.69 -0.43 6.92
N GLU A 21 -10.00 -0.63 6.72
CA GLU A 21 -10.50 -1.72 5.87
C GLU A 21 -10.06 -1.55 4.41
N ARG A 22 -10.19 -0.33 3.87
CA ARG A 22 -9.79 -0.01 2.49
C ARG A 22 -8.28 -0.16 2.31
N ASP A 23 -7.50 0.20 3.32
CA ASP A 23 -6.05 0.13 3.29
C ASP A 23 -5.57 -1.33 3.39
N LEU A 24 -6.17 -2.14 4.27
CA LEU A 24 -5.91 -3.58 4.33
C LEU A 24 -6.27 -4.28 3.02
N PHE A 25 -7.39 -3.91 2.40
CA PHE A 25 -7.76 -4.40 1.07
C PHE A 25 -6.69 -4.11 0.03
N LEU A 26 -6.16 -2.87 -0.01
CA LEU A 26 -5.12 -2.48 -0.96
C LEU A 26 -3.80 -3.23 -0.71
N MET A 27 -3.41 -3.42 0.55
CA MET A 27 -2.24 -4.23 0.88
C MET A 27 -2.39 -5.67 0.38
N LEU A 28 -3.56 -6.28 0.60
CA LEU A 28 -3.87 -7.63 0.12
C LEU A 28 -3.79 -7.72 -1.41
N LEU A 29 -4.30 -6.73 -2.14
CA LEU A 29 -4.18 -6.69 -3.62
C LEU A 29 -2.74 -6.64 -4.12
N GLY A 30 -1.82 -6.12 -3.31
CA GLY A 30 -0.39 -6.12 -3.63
C GLY A 30 0.26 -7.51 -3.58
N VAL A 31 -0.40 -8.50 -2.95
CA VAL A 31 0.11 -9.86 -2.88
C VAL A 31 -0.23 -10.62 -4.15
N GLN A 32 0.77 -11.26 -4.76
CA GLN A 32 0.56 -12.03 -5.98
C GLN A 32 -0.54 -13.09 -5.79
N ALA A 33 -1.35 -13.31 -6.83
CA ALA A 33 -2.53 -14.20 -6.83
C ALA A 33 -3.67 -13.85 -5.86
N VAL A 34 -3.60 -12.73 -5.14
CA VAL A 34 -4.71 -12.20 -4.35
C VAL A 34 -5.46 -11.17 -5.19
N GLY A 35 -6.64 -11.56 -5.67
CA GLY A 35 -7.53 -10.66 -6.42
C GLY A 35 -8.59 -9.99 -5.52
N PRO A 36 -9.35 -9.00 -6.06
CA PRO A 36 -10.36 -8.25 -5.31
C PRO A 36 -11.40 -9.09 -4.56
N LYS A 37 -11.87 -10.18 -5.19
CA LYS A 37 -12.84 -11.09 -4.54
C LYS A 37 -12.25 -11.80 -3.33
N VAL A 38 -11.00 -12.23 -3.43
CA VAL A 38 -10.29 -12.92 -2.33
C VAL A 38 -9.95 -11.93 -1.23
N ALA A 39 -9.46 -10.73 -1.57
CA ALA A 39 -9.18 -9.69 -0.59
C ALA A 39 -10.43 -9.29 0.20
N LEU A 40 -11.59 -9.14 -0.45
CA LEU A 40 -12.87 -8.94 0.25
C LEU A 40 -13.25 -10.12 1.15
N ALA A 41 -13.04 -11.36 0.69
CA ALA A 41 -13.34 -12.54 1.50
C ALA A 41 -12.47 -12.61 2.77
N VAL A 42 -11.21 -12.18 2.69
CA VAL A 42 -10.33 -12.03 3.87
C VAL A 42 -10.90 -11.01 4.84
N LEU A 43 -11.29 -9.82 4.37
CA LEU A 43 -11.89 -8.77 5.20
C LEU A 43 -13.22 -9.20 5.82
N SER A 44 -13.96 -10.09 5.18
CA SER A 44 -15.19 -10.65 5.72
C SER A 44 -14.95 -11.63 6.87
N GLY A 45 -13.69 -12.07 7.07
CA GLY A 45 -13.29 -13.01 8.12
C GLY A 45 -12.97 -12.38 9.48
N GLY A 46 -13.04 -11.05 9.61
CA GLY A 46 -12.86 -10.36 10.89
C GLY A 46 -12.45 -8.89 10.74
N PRO A 47 -12.43 -8.13 11.84
CA PRO A 47 -12.04 -6.73 11.84
C PRO A 47 -10.55 -6.59 11.44
N PRO A 48 -10.15 -5.46 10.81
CA PRO A 48 -8.78 -5.25 10.32
C PRO A 48 -7.71 -5.51 11.39
N ARG A 49 -7.94 -5.07 12.63
CA ARG A 49 -7.01 -5.26 13.74
C ARG A 49 -6.71 -6.73 14.06
N GLU A 50 -7.72 -7.59 14.00
CA GLU A 50 -7.51 -9.03 14.22
C GLU A 50 -6.75 -9.68 13.06
N LEU A 51 -7.03 -9.25 11.84
CA LEU A 51 -6.32 -9.74 10.65
C LEU A 51 -4.85 -9.33 10.68
N LEU A 52 -4.55 -8.08 11.07
CA LEU A 52 -3.17 -7.63 11.29
C LEU A 52 -2.48 -8.41 12.40
N ALA A 53 -3.16 -8.67 13.52
CA ALA A 53 -2.58 -9.46 14.60
C ALA A 53 -2.24 -10.88 14.11
N ALA A 54 -3.09 -11.48 13.29
CA ALA A 54 -2.81 -12.76 12.65
C ALA A 54 -1.61 -12.69 11.67
N LEU A 55 -1.46 -11.62 10.89
CA LEU A 55 -0.27 -11.38 10.06
C LEU A 55 0.99 -11.30 10.92
N ALA A 56 0.97 -10.50 11.98
CA ALA A 56 2.11 -10.29 12.87
C ALA A 56 2.53 -11.59 13.59
N ALA A 57 1.56 -12.40 13.98
CA ALA A 57 1.75 -13.72 14.60
C ALA A 57 2.15 -14.82 13.59
N GLY A 58 2.09 -14.55 12.29
CA GLY A 58 2.39 -15.54 11.26
C GLY A 58 1.34 -16.65 11.12
N ASP A 59 0.08 -16.38 11.49
CA ASP A 59 -1.02 -17.34 11.46
C ASP A 59 -1.55 -17.58 10.04
N ALA A 60 -0.77 -18.32 9.24
CA ALA A 60 -1.14 -18.68 7.87
C ALA A 60 -2.44 -19.51 7.81
N ALA A 61 -2.75 -20.27 8.85
CA ALA A 61 -3.95 -21.12 8.89
C ALA A 61 -5.23 -20.27 8.82
N ARG A 62 -5.25 -19.11 9.48
CA ARG A 62 -6.37 -18.16 9.41
C ARG A 62 -6.64 -17.67 7.98
N PHE A 63 -5.60 -17.37 7.20
CA PHE A 63 -5.74 -16.95 5.81
C PHE A 63 -6.10 -18.12 4.89
N GLN A 64 -5.55 -19.31 5.12
CA GLN A 64 -5.87 -20.50 4.36
C GLN A 64 -7.35 -20.93 4.53
N ALA A 65 -7.99 -20.60 5.64
CA ALA A 65 -9.41 -20.86 5.84
C ALA A 65 -10.34 -20.08 4.89
N VAL A 66 -9.83 -19.03 4.25
CA VAL A 66 -10.61 -18.21 3.30
C VAL A 66 -10.73 -18.93 1.96
N PRO A 67 -11.95 -19.13 1.42
CA PRO A 67 -12.14 -19.75 0.11
C PRO A 67 -11.35 -19.06 -1.00
N GLY A 68 -10.59 -19.83 -1.76
CA GLY A 68 -9.69 -19.33 -2.81
C GLY A 68 -8.26 -19.05 -2.35
N ILE A 69 -7.94 -19.20 -1.06
CA ILE A 69 -6.58 -19.11 -0.53
C ILE A 69 -6.05 -20.52 -0.24
N GLY A 70 -5.08 -20.98 -1.05
CA GLY A 70 -4.33 -22.19 -0.78
C GLY A 70 -3.14 -21.94 0.16
N LYS A 71 -2.53 -23.01 0.67
CA LYS A 71 -1.36 -22.98 1.57
C LYS A 71 -0.27 -22.00 1.10
N ARG A 72 0.15 -22.12 -0.17
CA ARG A 72 1.22 -21.27 -0.74
C ARG A 72 0.84 -19.79 -0.77
N THR A 73 -0.41 -19.47 -1.07
CA THR A 73 -0.90 -18.08 -1.06
C THR A 73 -0.97 -17.54 0.36
N ALA A 74 -1.43 -18.35 1.33
CA ALA A 74 -1.47 -17.97 2.73
C ALA A 74 -0.07 -17.68 3.29
N GLU A 75 0.90 -18.55 3.03
CA GLU A 75 2.32 -18.34 3.41
C GLU A 75 2.87 -17.05 2.80
N ARG A 76 2.57 -16.79 1.52
CA ARG A 76 3.00 -15.56 0.84
C ARG A 76 2.37 -14.30 1.43
N ILE A 77 1.08 -14.33 1.75
CA ILE A 77 0.39 -13.24 2.46
C ILE A 77 1.12 -12.91 3.75
N ILE A 78 1.45 -13.93 4.56
CA ILE A 78 2.18 -13.74 5.81
C ILE A 78 3.53 -13.07 5.55
N VAL A 79 4.35 -13.61 4.65
CA VAL A 79 5.72 -13.10 4.43
C VAL A 79 5.70 -11.66 3.91
N GLU A 80 5.00 -11.41 2.80
CA GLU A 80 5.03 -10.11 2.13
C GLU A 80 4.37 -8.99 2.94
N LEU A 81 3.33 -9.30 3.71
CA LEU A 81 2.62 -8.27 4.47
C LEU A 81 3.21 -8.08 5.87
N ARG A 82 3.82 -9.10 6.48
CA ARG A 82 4.47 -8.93 7.78
C ARG A 82 5.66 -7.98 7.68
N GLU A 83 6.43 -8.04 6.59
CA GLU A 83 7.49 -7.06 6.32
C GLU A 83 6.93 -5.64 6.27
N LYS A 84 5.84 -5.41 5.51
CA LYS A 84 5.20 -4.10 5.38
C LYS A 84 4.58 -3.58 6.69
N VAL A 85 4.03 -4.47 7.52
CA VAL A 85 3.43 -4.09 8.81
C VAL A 85 4.51 -3.83 9.87
N ALA A 86 5.64 -4.54 9.84
CA ALA A 86 6.74 -4.34 10.78
C ALA A 86 7.46 -3.00 10.59
N GLU A 87 7.40 -2.42 9.40
CA GLU A 87 7.89 -1.06 9.13
C GLU A 87 6.97 0.04 9.71
N ALA A 88 5.75 -0.29 10.14
CA ALA A 88 4.81 0.64 10.77
C ALA A 88 4.95 0.59 12.31
N PRO A 89 5.14 1.73 13.01
CA PRO A 89 5.27 1.76 14.47
C PRO A 89 4.02 1.19 15.19
N GLU A 90 4.22 0.41 16.25
CA GLU A 90 3.15 -0.16 17.07
C GLU A 90 2.17 0.93 17.55
N GLY A 91 0.87 0.73 17.28
CA GLY A 91 -0.20 1.67 17.64
C GLY A 91 -0.62 2.63 16.52
N THR A 92 0.03 2.60 15.37
CA THR A 92 -0.37 3.38 14.19
C THR A 92 -1.43 2.61 13.41
N ALA A 93 -2.49 3.30 12.96
CA ALA A 93 -3.49 2.74 12.05
C ALA A 93 -2.81 2.08 10.83
N ILE A 94 -3.49 1.14 10.18
CA ILE A 94 -3.02 0.56 8.91
C ILE A 94 -2.78 1.70 7.94
N ARG A 95 -1.52 2.10 7.77
CA ARG A 95 -1.12 3.03 6.72
C ARG A 95 -0.56 2.16 5.62
N VAL A 96 -1.28 2.04 4.51
CA VAL A 96 -0.61 1.71 3.25
C VAL A 96 0.39 2.83 3.06
N SER A 97 1.68 2.52 3.23
CA SER A 97 2.78 3.44 2.98
C SER A 97 2.80 3.79 1.50
N ARG A 98 1.90 4.70 1.09
CA ARG A 98 2.31 5.75 0.18
C ARG A 98 3.24 6.59 1.04
N GLY A 99 4.55 6.33 0.93
CA GLY A 99 5.56 6.54 1.97
C GLY A 99 5.33 7.74 2.89
N ASP A 100 5.38 7.55 4.21
CA ASP A 100 5.37 8.70 5.13
C ASP A 100 6.72 9.45 5.12
N ASP A 101 7.72 8.98 4.36
CA ASP A 101 8.96 9.72 4.07
C ASP A 101 8.67 10.80 3.01
N PRO A 102 8.76 12.10 3.38
CA PRO A 102 8.53 13.21 2.48
C PRO A 102 9.37 13.13 1.20
N ARG A 103 10.58 12.58 1.27
CA ARG A 103 11.48 12.45 0.12
C ARG A 103 11.03 11.36 -0.84
N LEU A 104 10.58 10.21 -0.32
CA LEU A 104 9.98 9.13 -1.11
C LEU A 104 8.71 9.62 -1.84
N LEU A 105 7.84 10.34 -1.13
CA LEU A 105 6.64 10.95 -1.73
C LEU A 105 6.98 11.97 -2.81
N ALA A 106 7.98 12.81 -2.55
CA ALA A 106 8.43 13.79 -3.51
C ALA A 106 8.96 13.13 -4.79
N ARG A 107 9.74 12.05 -4.64
CA ARG A 107 10.27 11.28 -5.76
C ARG A 107 9.15 10.65 -6.59
N ASP A 108 8.22 9.95 -5.93
CA ASP A 108 7.08 9.32 -6.59
C ASP A 108 6.18 10.36 -7.27
N GLY A 109 6.03 11.55 -6.66
CA GLY A 109 5.34 12.70 -7.24
C GLY A 109 6.02 13.23 -8.50
N LEU A 110 7.34 13.41 -8.49
CA LEU A 110 8.12 13.82 -9.66
C LEU A 110 8.03 12.78 -10.79
N VAL A 111 8.12 11.49 -10.46
CA VAL A 111 7.91 10.41 -11.44
C VAL A 111 6.50 10.48 -12.05
N GLY A 112 5.48 10.75 -11.22
CA GLY A 112 4.11 10.96 -11.68
C GLY A 112 3.93 12.18 -12.60
N LEU A 113 4.83 13.17 -12.52
CA LEU A 113 4.87 14.34 -13.42
C LEU A 113 5.66 14.08 -14.72
N GLY A 114 6.28 12.90 -14.86
CA GLY A 114 6.96 12.47 -16.08
C GLY A 114 8.49 12.47 -16.03
N PHE A 115 9.09 12.78 -14.88
CA PHE A 115 10.54 12.63 -14.70
C PHE A 115 10.92 11.15 -14.55
N SER A 116 12.07 10.74 -15.07
CA SER A 116 12.60 9.41 -14.81
C SER A 116 13.05 9.27 -13.34
N LEU A 117 13.16 8.03 -12.84
CA LEU A 117 13.61 7.77 -11.47
C LEU A 117 14.97 8.44 -11.15
N PRO A 118 16.00 8.32 -12.02
CA PRO A 118 17.28 9.00 -11.80
C PRO A 118 17.18 10.53 -11.79
N GLU A 119 16.38 11.12 -12.68
CA GLU A 119 16.16 12.57 -12.72
C GLU A 119 15.42 13.06 -11.47
N ALA A 120 14.44 12.29 -10.98
CA ALA A 120 13.73 12.61 -9.75
C ALA A 120 14.67 12.58 -8.53
N ASP A 121 15.56 11.59 -8.44
CA ASP A 121 16.55 11.53 -7.36
C ASP A 121 17.55 12.70 -7.45
N GLU A 122 18.06 13.02 -8.64
CA GLU A 122 18.98 14.14 -8.86
C GLU A 122 18.36 15.49 -8.48
N LEU A 123 17.11 15.74 -8.87
CA LEU A 123 16.40 16.97 -8.51
C LEU A 123 16.13 17.08 -7.00
N LEU A 124 16.07 15.96 -6.28
CA LEU A 124 15.84 15.92 -4.84
C LEU A 124 17.13 16.05 -4.03
N ASP A 125 18.30 15.75 -4.57
CA ASP A 125 19.59 15.88 -3.86
C ASP A 125 19.87 17.32 -3.39
N GLY A 126 19.38 18.32 -4.13
CA GLY A 126 19.45 19.73 -3.76
C GLY A 126 18.15 20.34 -3.22
N ALA A 127 17.12 19.53 -2.98
CA ALA A 127 15.82 20.03 -2.55
C ALA A 127 15.75 20.26 -1.04
N GLU A 128 15.36 21.47 -0.65
CA GLU A 128 15.14 21.85 0.75
C GLU A 128 13.65 21.83 1.10
N GLY A 129 13.31 21.30 2.28
CA GLY A 129 11.92 21.22 2.73
C GLY A 129 11.71 20.19 3.82
N ALA A 130 10.59 20.32 4.55
CA ALA A 130 10.18 19.35 5.56
C ALA A 130 9.03 18.44 5.05
N THR A 131 8.32 18.89 4.02
CA THR A 131 7.18 18.18 3.43
C THR A 131 7.47 17.73 2.01
N ALA A 132 6.69 16.77 1.50
CA ALA A 132 6.82 16.31 0.12
C ALA A 132 6.52 17.45 -0.86
N GLU A 133 5.55 18.30 -0.53
CA GLU A 133 5.16 19.48 -1.29
C GLU A 133 6.31 20.50 -1.40
N ASP A 134 7.02 20.76 -0.30
CA ASP A 134 8.19 21.65 -0.30
C ASP A 134 9.29 21.12 -1.23
N LEU A 135 9.61 19.84 -1.10
CA LEU A 135 10.65 19.17 -1.88
C LEU A 135 10.30 19.17 -3.39
N ILE A 136 9.06 18.83 -3.74
CA ILE A 136 8.57 18.89 -5.14
C ILE A 136 8.64 20.33 -5.67
N ALA A 137 8.17 21.31 -4.88
CA ALA A 137 8.16 22.70 -5.31
C ALA A 137 9.58 23.24 -5.55
N HIS A 138 10.56 22.83 -4.73
CA HIS A 138 11.96 23.19 -4.92
C HIS A 138 12.55 22.51 -6.16
N ALA A 139 12.40 21.19 -6.28
CA ALA A 139 12.86 20.39 -7.42
C ALA A 139 12.35 20.94 -8.76
N LEU A 140 11.05 21.26 -8.86
CA LEU A 140 10.45 21.79 -10.08
C LEU A 140 10.95 23.21 -10.43
N LYS A 141 11.29 24.04 -9.43
CA LYS A 141 11.91 25.35 -9.69
C LYS A 141 13.32 25.18 -10.28
N ALA A 142 14.12 24.27 -9.73
CA ALA A 142 15.47 23.98 -10.21
C ALA A 142 15.47 23.37 -11.63
N SER A 143 14.47 22.57 -11.99
CA SER A 143 14.37 22.00 -13.35
C SER A 143 14.10 23.02 -14.46
N ARG A 144 13.67 24.25 -14.09
CA ARG A 144 13.31 25.32 -15.04
C ARG A 144 14.40 26.38 -15.22
N SER A 145 15.47 26.32 -14.42
CA SER A 145 16.63 27.20 -14.47
C SER A 145 17.78 26.55 -15.22
#